data_AF-A0A9X3X472-F1
#
_entry.id   AF-A0A9X3X472-F1
#
_cell.length_a   1.000
_cell.length_b   1.000
_cell.length_c   1.000
_cell.angle_alpha   90.00
_cell.angle_beta   90.00
_cell.angle_gamma   90.00
#
_symmetry.space_group_name_H-M   'P 1'
#
loop_
_entity.id
_entity.type
_entity.pdbx_description
1 polymer ?
#
loop_
_entity_poly.entity_id
_entity_poly.type
_entity_poly.pdbx_seq_one_letter_code
_entity_poly.pdbx_strand_id
1 'polypeptide(L)'
;MTTRRTPLHLALLTAAGLAAAWLTFDPHLAHGQHTGGTGTVSIQNETERQLFWSLICTCGCPRETLGTCPCDIAHQRRTALRELLAEGKTVEQAQDIYVSQYGPKSLAVPRNQGASRALWVVPITAIVAGAGLVFVVLRRWQRRGLAAATAAPARTKGQAKNDTRDAYDDKLDQELKELDDE
;
A
#
# COMPACT_ATOMS: atom_id res chain seq x y z
N MET A 1 1.63 47.42 -19.20
CA MET A 1 2.07 46.82 -17.92
C MET A 1 1.61 45.37 -17.85
N THR A 2 2.60 44.46 -17.89
CA THR A 2 2.65 43.09 -17.33
C THR A 2 1.49 42.11 -17.55
N THR A 3 1.76 41.22 -18.49
CA THR A 3 1.19 39.91 -18.86
C THR A 3 0.96 38.97 -17.66
N ARG A 4 -0.29 38.55 -17.43
CA ARG A 4 -0.63 37.39 -16.57
C ARG A 4 -0.50 36.09 -17.38
N ARG A 5 0.68 35.47 -17.36
CA ARG A 5 0.94 34.13 -17.95
C ARG A 5 1.53 33.19 -16.89
N THR A 6 0.73 32.71 -15.95
CA THR A 6 1.22 31.82 -14.87
C THR A 6 0.32 30.67 -14.38
N PRO A 7 -0.89 30.36 -14.91
CA PRO A 7 -1.62 29.18 -14.41
C PRO A 7 -1.21 27.86 -15.11
N LEU A 8 -0.65 27.92 -16.32
CA LEU A 8 -0.42 26.72 -17.15
C LEU A 8 0.86 25.95 -16.76
N HIS A 9 1.87 26.64 -16.24
CA HIS A 9 3.12 26.01 -15.79
C HIS A 9 2.96 25.30 -14.43
N LEU A 10 2.02 25.73 -13.58
CA LEU A 10 1.79 25.09 -12.28
C LEU A 10 1.11 23.72 -12.42
N ALA A 11 0.18 23.58 -13.38
CA ALA A 11 -0.52 22.32 -13.65
C ALA A 11 0.38 21.26 -14.30
N LEU A 12 1.32 21.69 -15.16
CA LEU A 12 2.29 20.80 -15.80
C LEU A 12 3.33 20.24 -14.81
N LEU A 13 3.73 21.01 -13.80
CA LEU A 13 4.69 20.55 -12.79
C LEU A 13 4.10 19.51 -11.83
N THR A 14 2.80 19.58 -11.52
CA THR A 14 2.13 18.57 -10.67
C THR A 14 1.94 17.22 -11.37
N ALA A 15 1.74 17.21 -12.69
CA ALA A 15 1.60 15.97 -13.46
C ALA A 15 2.95 15.25 -13.67
N ALA A 16 4.04 16.00 -13.86
CA ALA A 16 5.39 15.45 -14.00
C ALA A 16 5.92 14.82 -12.69
N GLY A 17 5.56 15.39 -11.53
CA GLY A 17 5.95 14.85 -10.23
C GLY A 17 5.33 13.49 -9.90
N LEU A 18 4.09 13.25 -10.32
CA LEU A 18 3.40 11.97 -10.09
C LEU A 18 3.93 10.86 -11.01
N ALA A 19 4.32 11.16 -12.25
CA ALA A 19 4.91 10.16 -13.15
C ALA A 19 6.32 9.73 -12.73
N ALA A 20 7.13 10.65 -12.19
CA ALA A 20 8.48 10.35 -11.69
C ALA A 20 8.47 9.45 -10.43
N ALA A 21 7.41 9.48 -9.64
CA ALA A 21 7.28 8.65 -8.44
C ALA A 21 7.06 7.15 -8.75
N TRP A 22 6.43 6.82 -9.88
CA TRP A 22 6.19 5.42 -10.27
C TRP A 22 7.44 4.70 -10.80
N LEU A 23 8.38 5.43 -11.43
CA LEU A 23 9.59 4.87 -12.02
C LEU A 23 10.69 4.49 -10.99
N THR A 24 10.53 4.89 -9.72
CA THR A 24 11.47 4.51 -8.64
C THR A 24 10.99 3.30 -7.82
N PHE A 25 9.79 2.79 -8.10
CA PHE A 25 9.23 1.60 -7.44
C PHE A 25 9.37 0.36 -8.34
N ASP A 26 10.52 0.24 -9.00
CA ASP A 26 10.79 -0.84 -9.95
C ASP A 26 11.74 -1.87 -9.29
N PRO A 27 11.24 -3.01 -8.76
CA PRO A 27 12.05 -3.98 -8.06
C PRO A 27 12.72 -4.97 -9.04
N HIS A 28 13.29 -4.50 -10.15
CA HIS A 28 13.78 -5.38 -11.22
C HIS A 28 15.19 -5.98 -11.01
N LEU A 29 15.84 -5.75 -9.88
CA LEU A 29 17.18 -6.28 -9.58
C LEU A 29 17.21 -7.03 -8.25
N ALA A 30 16.43 -8.11 -8.14
CA ALA A 30 16.60 -9.10 -7.08
C ALA A 30 16.61 -10.52 -7.67
N HIS A 31 17.47 -10.77 -8.66
CA HIS A 31 17.77 -12.14 -9.08
C HIS A 31 18.83 -12.72 -8.13
N GLY A 32 18.38 -13.41 -7.08
CA GLY A 32 19.26 -14.25 -6.27
C GLY A 32 19.70 -15.46 -7.08
N GLN A 33 20.98 -15.55 -7.44
CA GLN A 33 21.52 -16.75 -8.08
C GLN A 33 21.75 -17.84 -7.02
N HIS A 34 20.94 -18.89 -7.08
CA HIS A 34 21.09 -20.11 -6.30
C HIS A 34 22.26 -20.94 -6.86
N THR A 35 23.44 -20.87 -6.24
CA THR A 35 24.54 -21.81 -6.49
C THR A 35 24.36 -23.03 -5.60
N GLY A 36 23.49 -23.94 -6.03
CA GLY A 36 23.16 -25.17 -5.29
C GLY A 36 24.35 -26.14 -5.23
N GLY A 37 24.76 -26.50 -4.02
CA GLY A 37 25.66 -27.63 -3.75
C GLY A 37 25.01 -28.99 -4.02
N THR A 38 25.82 -30.05 -4.05
CA THR A 38 25.39 -31.43 -4.31
C THR A 38 24.79 -32.07 -3.05
N GLY A 39 23.49 -31.91 -2.84
CA GLY A 39 22.73 -32.71 -1.88
C GLY A 39 21.28 -32.86 -2.34
N THR A 40 20.69 -34.02 -2.06
CA THR A 40 19.33 -34.32 -2.52
C THR A 40 18.31 -33.83 -1.49
N VAL A 41 17.33 -33.08 -1.96
CA VAL A 41 16.15 -32.73 -1.16
C VAL A 41 15.18 -33.90 -1.26
N SER A 42 15.07 -34.68 -0.19
CA SER A 42 14.09 -35.76 -0.05
C SER A 42 12.98 -35.32 0.92
N ILE A 43 11.74 -35.37 0.45
CA ILE A 43 10.53 -35.04 1.21
C ILE A 43 9.63 -36.27 1.14
N GLN A 44 9.34 -36.89 2.28
CA GLN A 44 8.66 -38.19 2.30
C GLN A 44 7.13 -38.08 2.40
N ASN A 45 6.63 -36.99 2.99
CA ASN A 45 5.20 -36.80 3.27
C ASN A 45 4.81 -35.31 3.25
N GLU A 46 3.52 -35.02 3.29
CA GLU A 46 3.00 -33.64 3.28
C GLU A 46 3.43 -32.85 4.52
N THR A 47 3.49 -33.50 5.68
CA THR A 47 3.87 -32.87 6.94
C THR A 47 5.32 -32.39 6.93
N GLU A 48 6.24 -33.20 6.40
CA GLU A 48 7.63 -32.83 6.13
C GLU A 48 7.71 -31.68 5.13
N ARG A 49 6.88 -31.72 4.07
CA ARG A 49 6.82 -30.64 3.08
C ARG A 49 6.45 -29.33 3.75
N GLN A 50 5.35 -29.30 4.51
CA GLN A 50 4.90 -28.12 5.23
C GLN A 50 5.98 -27.60 6.20
N LEU A 51 6.60 -28.50 6.96
CA LEU A 51 7.63 -28.15 7.93
C LEU A 51 8.88 -27.59 7.26
N PHE A 52 9.45 -28.26 6.25
CA PHE A 52 10.69 -27.84 5.61
C PHE A 52 10.55 -26.57 4.77
N TRP A 53 9.37 -26.32 4.18
CA TRP A 53 9.09 -25.06 3.48
C TRP A 53 8.88 -23.89 4.43
N SER A 54 8.47 -24.15 5.68
CA SER A 54 8.28 -23.12 6.70
C SER A 54 9.58 -22.67 7.39
N LEU A 55 10.69 -23.39 7.18
CA LEU A 55 11.96 -23.21 7.88
C LEU A 55 13.09 -22.86 6.89
N ILE A 56 14.01 -22.01 7.35
CA ILE A 56 15.16 -21.49 6.59
C ILE A 56 16.43 -22.14 7.10
N CYS A 57 17.30 -22.54 6.16
CA CYS A 57 18.60 -23.07 6.50
C CYS A 57 19.52 -21.97 7.08
N THR A 58 20.20 -22.27 8.18
CA THR A 58 21.12 -21.34 8.85
C THR A 58 22.60 -21.61 8.52
N CYS A 59 22.88 -22.06 7.30
CA CYS A 59 24.24 -22.41 6.84
C CYS A 59 25.12 -21.20 6.46
N GLY A 60 24.57 -19.98 6.45
CA GLY A 60 25.30 -18.76 6.06
C GLY A 60 25.34 -18.49 4.55
N CYS A 61 24.80 -19.40 3.73
CA CYS A 61 24.58 -19.22 2.30
C CYS A 61 23.32 -18.35 2.02
N PRO A 62 22.92 -18.11 0.75
CA PRO A 62 21.67 -17.41 0.45
C PRO A 62 20.49 -17.99 1.24
N ARG A 63 19.55 -17.11 1.61
CA ARG A 63 18.40 -17.45 2.45
C ARG A 63 17.45 -18.40 1.72
N GLU A 64 17.70 -19.70 1.83
CA GLU A 64 16.91 -20.79 1.25
C GLU A 64 16.13 -21.54 2.34
N THR A 65 15.00 -22.14 1.95
CA THR A 65 14.24 -23.03 2.82
C THR A 65 14.92 -24.39 2.96
N LEU A 66 14.66 -25.11 4.05
CA LEU A 66 15.11 -26.50 4.20
C LEU A 66 14.53 -27.42 3.11
N GLY A 67 13.39 -27.03 2.52
CA GLY A 67 12.75 -27.72 1.40
C GLY A 67 13.39 -27.49 0.04
N THR A 68 14.42 -26.65 -0.06
CA THR A 68 15.12 -26.38 -1.34
C THR A 68 16.63 -26.44 -1.19
N CYS A 69 17.16 -26.13 0.00
CA CYS A 69 18.60 -26.06 0.23
C CYS A 69 19.27 -27.44 0.17
N PRO A 70 20.24 -27.65 -0.75
CA PRO A 70 20.91 -28.93 -0.90
C PRO A 70 22.16 -29.09 -0.03
N CYS A 71 22.50 -28.11 0.83
CA CYS A 71 23.72 -28.20 1.63
C CYS A 71 23.65 -29.28 2.73
N ASP A 72 24.83 -29.75 3.18
CA ASP A 72 24.92 -30.79 4.23
C ASP A 72 24.29 -30.34 5.56
N ILE A 73 24.44 -29.05 5.92
CA ILE A 73 23.78 -28.48 7.10
C ILE A 73 22.26 -28.62 7.00
N ALA A 74 21.67 -28.31 5.83
CA ALA A 74 20.24 -28.48 5.61
C ALA A 74 19.82 -29.95 5.71
N HIS A 75 20.65 -30.88 5.24
CA HIS A 75 20.41 -32.31 5.38
C HIS A 75 20.39 -32.74 6.86
N GLN A 76 21.38 -32.33 7.65
CA GLN A 76 21.42 -32.62 9.10
C GLN A 76 20.19 -32.06 9.83
N ARG A 77 19.77 -30.82 9.51
CA ARG A 77 18.56 -30.22 10.12
C ARG A 77 17.28 -30.97 9.72
N ARG A 78 17.14 -31.37 8.46
CA ARG A 78 16.01 -32.20 8.01
C ARG A 78 15.95 -33.52 8.78
N THR A 79 17.08 -34.18 8.97
CA THR A 79 17.16 -35.43 9.75
C THR A 79 16.71 -35.21 11.20
N ALA A 80 17.20 -34.17 11.88
CA ALA A 80 16.79 -33.84 13.25
C ALA A 80 15.28 -33.50 13.34
N LEU A 81 14.72 -32.78 12.36
CA LEU A 81 13.29 -32.49 12.33
C LEU A 81 12.44 -33.76 12.07
N ARG A 82 12.92 -34.71 11.26
CA ARG A 82 12.24 -36.00 11.09
C ARG A 82 12.20 -36.80 12.38
N GLU A 83 13.26 -36.74 13.18
CA GLU A 83 13.28 -37.36 14.51
C GLU A 83 12.21 -36.76 15.43
N LEU A 84 12.08 -35.43 15.45
CA LEU A 84 11.00 -34.76 16.19
C LEU A 84 9.60 -35.17 15.72
N LEU A 85 9.40 -35.30 14.40
CA LEU A 85 8.13 -35.80 13.85
C LEU A 85 7.87 -37.27 14.23
N ALA A 86 8.92 -38.11 14.24
CA ALA A 86 8.83 -39.50 14.67
C ALA A 86 8.51 -39.65 16.17
N GLU A 87 8.93 -38.69 17.00
CA GLU A 87 8.53 -38.58 18.41
C GLU A 87 7.06 -38.12 18.61
N GLY A 88 6.32 -37.85 17.53
CA GLY A 88 4.94 -37.38 17.59
C GLY A 88 4.77 -35.88 17.86
N LYS A 89 5.83 -35.07 17.68
CA LYS A 89 5.71 -33.61 17.75
C LYS A 89 4.90 -33.08 16.57
N THR A 90 4.10 -32.03 16.80
CA THR A 90 3.40 -31.34 15.70
C THR A 90 4.35 -30.44 14.91
N VAL A 91 3.92 -30.00 13.73
CA VAL A 91 4.69 -29.07 12.88
C VAL A 91 5.02 -27.78 13.64
N GLU A 92 4.07 -27.25 14.39
CA GLU A 92 4.23 -26.02 15.18
C GLU A 92 5.24 -26.22 16.31
N GLN A 93 5.18 -27.37 17.00
CA GLN A 93 6.14 -27.69 18.05
C GLN A 93 7.56 -27.85 17.49
N ALA A 94 7.70 -28.53 16.34
CA ALA A 94 8.99 -28.66 15.68
C ALA A 94 9.55 -27.30 15.22
N GLN A 95 8.70 -26.41 14.72
CA GLN A 95 9.07 -25.03 14.39
C GLN A 95 9.51 -24.25 15.62
N ASP A 96 8.78 -24.31 16.73
CA ASP A 96 9.12 -23.61 17.96
C ASP A 96 10.45 -24.10 18.54
N ILE A 97 10.69 -25.43 18.53
CA ILE A 97 11.97 -26.02 18.91
C ILE A 97 13.08 -25.51 17.99
N TYR A 98 12.87 -25.50 16.67
CA TYR A 98 13.86 -25.01 15.71
C TYR A 98 14.18 -23.52 15.93
N VAL A 99 13.17 -22.69 16.14
CA VAL A 99 13.32 -21.26 16.41
C VAL A 99 14.03 -21.01 17.74
N SER A 100 13.79 -21.83 18.74
CA SER A 100 14.48 -21.72 20.03
C SER A 100 16.00 -21.95 19.89
N GLN A 101 16.41 -22.82 18.95
CA GLN A 101 17.81 -23.14 18.69
C GLN A 101 18.50 -22.15 17.75
N TYR A 102 17.82 -21.70 16.69
CA TYR A 102 18.42 -20.91 15.60
C TYR A 102 17.94 -19.46 15.52
N GLY A 103 17.04 -19.06 16.42
CA GLY A 103 16.49 -17.72 16.49
C GLY A 103 15.30 -17.46 15.56
N PRO A 104 14.67 -16.28 15.65
CA PRO A 104 13.42 -15.95 14.95
C PRO A 104 13.58 -15.82 13.43
N LYS A 105 14.81 -15.59 12.93
CA LYS A 105 15.09 -15.48 11.49
C LYS A 105 15.10 -16.84 10.78
N SER A 106 15.05 -17.94 11.53
CA SER A 106 15.03 -19.30 11.01
C SER A 106 13.67 -19.74 10.45
N LEU A 107 12.61 -18.95 10.67
CA LEU A 107 11.31 -19.12 10.01
C LEU A 107 11.32 -18.45 8.63
N ALA A 108 10.73 -19.13 7.64
CA ALA A 108 10.49 -18.57 6.31
C ALA A 108 9.48 -17.42 6.37
N VAL A 109 8.39 -17.64 7.10
CA VAL A 109 7.36 -16.65 7.38
C VAL A 109 7.46 -16.21 8.85
N PRO A 110 7.75 -14.93 9.14
CA PRO A 110 7.79 -14.42 10.51
C PRO A 110 6.45 -14.69 11.22
N ARG A 111 6.50 -15.32 12.40
CA ARG A 111 5.29 -15.57 13.21
C ARG A 111 4.66 -14.23 13.60
N ASN A 112 3.55 -13.94 12.95
CA ASN A 112 2.83 -12.68 12.87
C ASN A 112 1.97 -12.37 14.10
N GLN A 113 2.36 -12.83 15.30
CA GLN A 113 1.51 -12.78 16.50
C GLN A 113 1.35 -11.39 17.17
N GLY A 114 1.90 -10.31 16.62
CA GLY A 114 1.71 -8.97 17.23
C GLY A 114 1.92 -7.77 16.31
N ALA A 115 2.96 -7.78 15.47
CA ALA A 115 3.26 -6.66 14.57
C ALA A 115 2.18 -6.44 13.49
N SER A 116 1.47 -7.51 13.11
CA SER A 116 0.38 -7.47 12.12
C SER A 116 -0.76 -6.52 12.48
N ARG A 117 -1.07 -6.35 13.77
CA ARG A 117 -2.13 -5.43 14.22
C ARG A 117 -1.72 -3.98 14.08
N ALA A 118 -0.49 -3.63 14.47
CA ALA A 118 0.00 -2.25 14.34
C ALA A 118 0.09 -1.83 12.87
N LEU A 119 0.54 -2.73 11.99
CA LEU A 119 0.58 -2.49 10.55
C LEU A 119 -0.79 -2.18 9.94
N TRP A 120 -1.89 -2.70 10.51
CA TRP A 120 -3.25 -2.43 10.05
C TRP A 120 -3.92 -1.25 10.76
N VAL A 121 -3.57 -0.98 12.01
CA VAL A 121 -4.12 0.17 12.76
C VAL A 121 -3.68 1.49 12.14
N VAL A 122 -2.43 1.60 11.70
CA VAL A 122 -1.90 2.83 11.07
C VAL A 122 -2.69 3.24 9.81
N PRO A 123 -2.89 2.39 8.78
CA PRO A 123 -3.65 2.78 7.59
C PRO A 123 -5.13 3.08 7.90
N ILE A 124 -5.76 2.31 8.79
CA ILE A 124 -7.16 2.57 9.19
C ILE A 124 -7.28 3.94 9.86
N THR A 125 -6.42 4.24 10.84
CA THR A 125 -6.45 5.52 11.57
C THR A 125 -6.18 6.71 10.65
N ALA A 126 -5.25 6.57 9.69
CA ALA A 126 -4.98 7.61 8.69
C ALA A 126 -6.21 7.91 7.82
N ILE A 127 -6.91 6.87 7.34
CA ILE A 127 -8.13 7.02 6.52
C ILE A 127 -9.23 7.71 7.33
N VAL A 128 -9.48 7.24 8.56
CA VAL A 128 -10.53 7.81 9.43
C VAL A 128 -10.22 9.26 9.78
N ALA A 129 -8.97 9.59 10.10
CA ALA A 129 -8.55 10.95 10.41
C ALA A 129 -8.70 11.87 9.18
N GLY A 130 -8.29 11.40 7.99
CA GLY A 130 -8.45 12.14 6.73
C GLY A 130 -9.91 12.41 6.39
N ALA A 131 -10.77 11.38 6.45
CA ALA A 131 -12.20 11.52 6.20
C ALA A 131 -12.87 12.47 7.20
N GLY A 132 -12.51 12.38 8.49
CA GLY A 132 -12.99 13.27 9.53
C GLY A 132 -12.60 14.74 9.28
N LEU A 133 -11.35 14.99 8.87
CA LEU A 133 -10.88 16.34 8.53
C LEU A 133 -11.70 16.94 7.37
N VAL A 134 -11.85 16.19 6.27
CA VAL A 134 -12.63 16.63 5.10
C VAL A 134 -14.08 16.93 5.50
N PHE A 135 -14.71 16.05 6.27
CA PHE A 135 -16.08 16.25 6.74
C PHE A 135 -16.22 17.54 7.58
N VAL A 136 -15.30 17.80 8.50
CA VAL A 136 -15.31 19.01 9.35
C VAL A 136 -15.12 20.28 8.51
N VAL A 137 -14.19 20.26 7.56
CA VAL A 137 -13.93 21.40 6.64
C VAL A 137 -15.17 21.70 5.79
N LEU A 138 -15.75 20.69 5.15
CA LEU A 138 -16.96 20.84 4.33
C LEU A 138 -18.15 21.36 5.16
N ARG A 139 -18.37 20.81 6.35
CA ARG A 139 -19.44 21.27 7.26
C ARG A 139 -19.21 22.71 7.74
N ARG A 140 -17.96 23.14 7.89
CA ARG A 140 -17.64 24.53 8.26
C ARG A 140 -17.83 25.49 7.09
N TRP A 141 -17.51 25.10 5.86
CA TRP A 141 -17.80 25.90 4.67
C TRP A 141 -19.30 26.06 4.41
N GLN A 142 -20.09 24.99 4.50
CA GLN A 142 -21.54 25.08 4.38
C GLN A 142 -22.15 26.03 5.43
N ARG A 143 -21.70 25.94 6.69
CA ARG A 143 -22.18 26.83 7.76
C ARG A 143 -21.76 28.29 7.56
N ARG A 144 -20.60 28.56 6.94
CA ARG A 144 -20.19 29.94 6.59
C ARG A 144 -20.98 30.48 5.40
N GLY A 145 -21.32 29.64 4.42
CA GLY A 145 -22.23 29.99 3.33
C GLY A 145 -23.64 30.31 3.84
N LEU A 146 -24.16 29.51 4.78
CA LEU A 146 -25.43 29.76 5.46
C LEU A 146 -25.41 31.03 6.33
N ALA A 147 -24.33 31.27 7.08
CA ALA A 147 -24.18 32.48 7.89
C ALA A 147 -24.11 33.75 7.02
N ALA A 148 -23.42 33.69 5.88
CA ALA A 148 -23.40 34.77 4.89
C ALA A 148 -24.79 34.98 4.23
N ALA A 149 -25.56 33.91 4.03
CA ALA A 149 -26.93 33.98 3.51
C ALA A 149 -27.94 34.57 4.52
N THR A 150 -27.78 34.32 5.83
CA THR A 150 -28.63 34.94 6.88
C THR A 150 -28.24 36.37 7.25
N ALA A 151 -27.01 36.81 6.95
CA ALA A 151 -26.57 38.19 7.14
C ALA A 151 -26.83 39.09 5.92
N ALA A 152 -27.23 38.51 4.79
CA ALA A 152 -27.66 39.26 3.62
C ALA A 152 -29.09 39.80 3.87
N PRO A 153 -29.37 41.09 3.60
CA PRO A 153 -30.74 41.60 3.64
C PRO A 153 -31.58 40.77 2.68
N ALA A 154 -32.83 40.47 3.04
CA ALA A 154 -33.72 39.58 2.30
C ALA A 154 -33.79 39.94 0.80
N ARG A 155 -32.93 39.33 -0.02
CA ARG A 155 -32.97 39.45 -1.48
C ARG A 155 -34.06 38.51 -1.98
N THR A 156 -35.08 39.06 -2.61
CA THR A 156 -36.15 38.31 -3.28
C THR A 156 -35.52 37.35 -4.30
N LYS A 157 -36.07 36.13 -4.47
CA LYS A 157 -35.54 35.06 -5.36
C LYS A 157 -35.14 35.52 -6.77
N GLY A 158 -35.69 36.63 -7.28
CA GLY A 158 -35.29 37.22 -8.56
C GLY A 158 -33.90 37.90 -8.58
N GLN A 159 -33.41 38.42 -7.44
CA GLN A 159 -32.10 39.09 -7.37
C GLN A 159 -30.92 38.12 -7.28
N ALA A 160 -31.09 36.94 -6.66
CA ALA A 160 -30.02 35.93 -6.59
C ALA A 160 -29.69 35.34 -7.98
N LYS A 161 -30.70 35.23 -8.85
CA LYS A 161 -30.54 34.80 -10.25
C LYS A 161 -29.87 35.87 -11.12
N ASN A 162 -30.03 37.15 -10.78
CA ASN A 162 -29.34 38.26 -11.44
C ASN A 162 -27.89 38.43 -10.98
N ASP A 163 -27.56 38.04 -9.74
CA ASP A 163 -26.19 38.09 -9.19
C ASP A 163 -25.29 36.95 -9.71
N THR A 164 -25.89 35.94 -10.36
CA THR A 164 -25.18 34.83 -11.02
C THR A 164 -25.18 34.94 -12.55
N ARG A 165 -25.89 35.93 -13.12
CA ARG A 165 -25.75 36.31 -14.53
C ARG A 165 -24.66 37.36 -14.61
N ASP A 166 -23.50 36.98 -15.11
CA ASP A 166 -22.42 37.93 -15.30
C ASP A 166 -22.52 38.58 -16.68
N ALA A 167 -21.85 39.71 -16.89
CA ALA A 167 -21.79 40.39 -18.20
C ALA A 167 -21.25 39.48 -19.33
N TYR A 168 -20.62 38.35 -18.98
CA TYR A 168 -20.17 37.33 -19.92
C TYR A 168 -21.32 36.46 -20.45
N ASP A 169 -22.32 36.15 -19.61
CA ASP A 169 -23.49 35.36 -20.00
C ASP A 169 -24.38 36.15 -20.97
N ASP A 170 -24.52 37.46 -20.75
CA ASP A 170 -25.27 38.34 -21.65
C ASP A 170 -24.55 38.50 -23.01
N LYS A 171 -23.21 38.47 -23.03
CA LYS A 171 -22.42 38.49 -24.27
C LYS A 171 -22.55 37.18 -25.06
N LEU A 172 -22.60 36.04 -24.38
CA LEU A 172 -22.87 34.73 -24.97
C LEU A 172 -24.27 34.67 -25.60
N ASP A 173 -25.29 35.16 -24.89
CA ASP A 173 -26.66 35.23 -25.42
C ASP A 173 -26.76 36.12 -26.67
N GLN A 174 -25.91 37.14 -26.77
CA GLN A 174 -25.83 38.03 -27.93
C GLN A 174 -25.12 37.37 -29.11
N GLU A 175 -23.98 36.72 -28.87
CA GLU A 175 -23.24 35.96 -29.89
C GLU A 175 -24.07 34.79 -30.44
N LEU A 176 -24.85 34.11 -29.60
CA LEU A 176 -25.78 33.05 -30.03
C LEU A 176 -26.84 33.56 -31.00
N LYS A 177 -27.41 34.75 -30.75
CA LYS A 177 -28.42 35.35 -31.64
C LYS A 177 -27.83 35.80 -32.97
N GLU A 178 -26.62 36.35 -32.95
CA GLU A 178 -25.92 36.76 -34.16
C GLU A 178 -25.65 35.56 -35.09
N LEU A 179 -25.31 34.39 -34.52
CA LEU A 179 -25.07 33.15 -35.28
C LEU A 179 -26.33 32.47 -35.82
N ASP A 180 -27.49 32.65 -35.18
CA ASP A 180 -28.77 32.10 -35.66
C ASP A 180 -29.36 32.94 -36.82
N ASP A 181 -28.93 34.20 -36.96
CA ASP A 181 -29.38 35.15 -37.98
C ASP A 181 -28.45 35.20 -39.22
N GLU A 182 -27.31 34.50 -39.22
CA GLU A 182 -26.37 34.31 -40.36
C GLU A 182 -26.62 33.00 -41.13
#